data_AF-A0A8H6IPG8-F1
#
_entry.id   AF-A0A8H6IPG8-F1
#
_cell.length_a   1.000
_cell.length_b   1.000
_cell.length_c   1.000
_cell.angle_alpha   90.00
_cell.angle_beta   90.00
_cell.angle_gamma   90.00
#
_symmetry.space_group_name_H-M   'P 1'
#
loop_
_entity.id
_entity.type
_entity.pdbx_description
1 polymer ?
#
loop_
_entity_poly.entity_id
_entity_poly.type
_entity_poly.pdbx_seq_one_letter_code
_entity_poly.pdbx_strand_id
1 'polypeptide(L)'
;MSPEQSQVLVGLRTPADFLAKGQTPPALLDRPLFAAFSRVFGTSSPAGNEGQAAAADPAALFRANADSEDKIRVVVGCLVAKLARAMSIAPADVELSKPLSSYGVDSLMVVELRNWIRRDFEAPLAVFDIMGGVAISAVGELVVARSTMK
;
A
#
# COMPACT_ATOMS: atom_id res chain seq x y z
N MET A 1 10.20 -25.65 12.30
CA MET A 1 11.19 -25.90 11.23
C MET A 1 12.41 -25.07 11.55
N SER A 2 13.59 -25.69 11.66
CA SER A 2 14.83 -24.92 11.77
C SER A 2 15.11 -24.24 10.42
N PRO A 3 15.63 -23.00 10.41
CA PRO A 3 15.97 -22.31 9.16
C PRO A 3 16.96 -23.11 8.30
N GLU A 4 17.75 -23.99 8.92
CA GLU A 4 18.72 -24.90 8.27
C GLU A 4 18.07 -25.98 7.37
N GLN A 5 16.76 -26.22 7.48
CA GLN A 5 16.03 -27.18 6.64
C GLN A 5 15.19 -26.51 5.53
N SER A 6 15.35 -25.20 5.33
CA SER A 6 14.62 -24.47 4.29
C SER A 6 15.38 -24.52 2.96
N GLN A 7 14.66 -24.74 1.86
CA GLN A 7 15.23 -24.71 0.51
C GLN A 7 14.55 -23.61 -0.31
N VAL A 8 15.34 -22.95 -1.17
CA VAL A 8 14.82 -21.92 -2.07
C VAL A 8 14.17 -22.60 -3.27
N LEU A 9 12.89 -22.32 -3.50
CA LEU A 9 12.18 -22.72 -4.70
C LEU A 9 12.28 -21.63 -5.76
N VAL A 10 12.94 -21.93 -6.88
CA VAL A 10 13.06 -21.03 -8.03
C VAL A 10 12.14 -21.49 -9.15
N GLY A 11 11.46 -20.56 -9.82
CA GLY A 11 10.64 -20.85 -11.01
C GLY A 11 9.18 -21.20 -10.73
N LEU A 12 8.70 -21.02 -9.49
CA LEU A 12 7.28 -21.12 -9.17
C LEU A 12 6.50 -20.04 -9.93
N ARG A 13 5.45 -20.44 -10.65
CA ARG A 13 4.56 -19.55 -11.41
C ARG A 13 3.23 -19.36 -10.70
N THR A 14 2.65 -18.19 -10.84
CA THR A 14 1.32 -17.88 -10.28
C THR A 14 0.21 -18.44 -11.17
N PRO A 15 -1.02 -18.66 -10.65
CA PRO A 15 -2.17 -19.00 -11.49
C PRO A 15 -2.38 -18.02 -12.64
N ALA A 16 -2.13 -16.72 -12.42
CA ALA A 16 -2.23 -15.70 -13.46
C ALA A 16 -1.25 -15.92 -14.62
N ASP A 17 -0.03 -16.38 -14.35
CA ASP A 17 0.96 -16.69 -15.40
C ASP A 17 0.53 -17.85 -16.30
N PHE A 18 -0.18 -18.84 -15.74
CA PHE A 18 -0.74 -19.96 -16.51
C PHE A 18 -1.90 -19.48 -17.38
N LEU A 19 -2.85 -18.74 -16.78
CA LEU A 19 -4.03 -18.23 -17.48
C LEU A 19 -3.66 -17.28 -18.62
N ALA A 20 -2.66 -16.41 -18.42
CA ALA A 20 -2.15 -15.51 -19.45
C ALA A 20 -1.59 -16.24 -20.68
N LYS A 21 -1.18 -17.51 -20.51
CA LYS A 21 -0.69 -18.39 -21.58
C LYS A 21 -1.78 -19.33 -22.11
N GLY A 22 -3.03 -19.14 -21.71
CA GLY A 22 -4.14 -20.03 -22.05
C GLY A 22 -4.02 -21.43 -21.43
N GLN A 23 -3.19 -21.57 -20.38
CA GLN A 23 -3.00 -22.82 -19.67
C GLN A 23 -3.84 -22.86 -18.41
N THR A 24 -4.34 -24.04 -18.06
CA THR A 24 -5.02 -24.25 -16.78
C THR A 24 -3.97 -24.36 -15.67
N PRO A 25 -4.13 -23.60 -14.56
CA PRO A 25 -3.26 -23.74 -13.40
C PRO A 25 -3.32 -25.17 -12.84
N PRO A 26 -2.20 -25.76 -12.41
CA PRO A 26 -2.22 -27.04 -11.71
C PRO A 26 -3.02 -26.96 -10.41
N ALA A 27 -3.82 -27.99 -10.10
CA ALA A 27 -4.67 -28.06 -8.90
C ALA A 27 -3.88 -27.94 -7.56
N LEU A 28 -2.56 -28.13 -7.58
CA LEU A 28 -1.70 -27.86 -6.44
C LEU A 28 -1.85 -26.40 -5.94
N LEU A 29 -2.08 -25.45 -6.85
CA LEU A 29 -2.21 -24.03 -6.53
C LEU A 29 -3.52 -23.68 -5.82
N ASP A 30 -4.50 -24.58 -5.83
CA ASP A 30 -5.77 -24.41 -5.09
C ASP A 30 -5.64 -24.79 -3.61
N ARG A 31 -4.50 -25.36 -3.18
CA ARG A 31 -4.30 -25.75 -1.78
C ARG A 31 -4.18 -24.50 -0.90
N PRO A 32 -4.72 -24.51 0.35
CA PRO A 32 -4.61 -23.39 1.28
C PRO A 32 -3.18 -22.90 1.52
N LEU A 33 -2.20 -23.81 1.46
CA LEU A 33 -0.78 -23.49 1.56
C LEU A 33 -0.30 -22.48 0.49
N PHE A 34 -0.88 -22.55 -0.71
CA PHE A 34 -0.54 -21.67 -1.84
C PHE A 34 -1.56 -20.54 -2.03
N ALA A 35 -2.48 -20.33 -1.09
CA ALA A 35 -3.50 -19.28 -1.19
C ALA A 35 -2.92 -17.87 -1.36
N ALA A 36 -1.70 -17.62 -0.85
CA ALA A 36 -1.03 -16.33 -1.06
C ALA A 36 -0.59 -16.11 -2.52
N PHE A 37 -0.36 -17.17 -3.30
CA PHE A 37 0.10 -17.12 -4.69
C PHE A 37 -1.03 -16.86 -5.70
N SER A 38 -2.30 -17.01 -5.29
CA SER A 38 -3.44 -16.61 -6.14
C SER A 38 -3.62 -15.09 -6.18
N ARG A 39 -2.97 -14.34 -5.29
CA ARG A 39 -2.97 -12.88 -5.29
C ARG A 39 -2.01 -12.36 -6.35
N VAL A 40 -2.57 -11.77 -7.40
CA VAL A 40 -1.80 -11.10 -8.46
C VAL A 40 -1.23 -9.80 -7.91
N PHE A 41 0.08 -9.79 -7.62
CA PHE A 41 0.80 -8.55 -7.34
C PHE A 41 0.98 -7.77 -8.64
N GLY A 42 0.20 -6.70 -8.80
CA GLY A 42 0.25 -5.84 -9.99
C GLY A 42 -1.13 -5.43 -10.51
N THR A 43 -2.19 -6.16 -10.15
CA THR A 43 -3.56 -5.69 -10.30
C THR A 43 -4.05 -5.26 -8.92
N SER A 44 -4.04 -3.95 -8.66
CA SER A 44 -4.81 -3.40 -7.57
C SER A 44 -6.30 -3.63 -7.86
N SER A 45 -6.83 -4.76 -7.38
CA SER A 45 -8.25 -5.02 -7.18
C SER A 45 -8.40 -6.01 -6.00
N PRO A 46 -9.42 -5.83 -5.16
CA PRO A 46 -9.32 -6.04 -3.73
C PRO A 46 -9.36 -7.53 -3.39
N ALA A 47 -8.43 -7.96 -2.53
CA ALA A 47 -8.64 -9.19 -1.80
C ALA A 47 -9.89 -9.00 -0.93
N GLY A 48 -10.86 -9.91 -1.07
CA GLY A 48 -11.99 -10.02 -0.18
C GLY A 48 -11.52 -10.04 1.26
N ASN A 49 -11.91 -9.00 1.99
CA ASN A 49 -11.98 -8.98 3.43
C ASN A 49 -13.44 -8.64 3.73
N GLU A 50 -14.20 -9.66 4.11
CA GLU A 50 -15.49 -9.52 4.78
C GLU A 50 -15.24 -8.62 6.00
N GLY A 51 -15.78 -7.40 5.96
CA GLY A 51 -15.46 -6.33 6.92
C GLY A 51 -15.02 -5.00 6.29
N GLN A 52 -15.11 -4.82 4.97
CA GLN A 52 -15.06 -3.49 4.36
C GLN A 52 -16.34 -2.71 4.69
N ALA A 53 -16.32 -1.98 5.81
CA ALA A 53 -16.90 -0.65 5.78
C ALA A 53 -16.20 0.07 4.61
N ALA A 54 -16.97 0.45 3.60
CA ALA A 54 -16.49 1.07 2.38
C ALA A 54 -15.55 2.25 2.71
N ALA A 55 -14.24 1.99 2.74
CA ALA A 55 -13.25 3.05 2.77
C ALA A 55 -13.30 3.67 1.39
N ALA A 56 -13.98 4.80 1.29
CA ALA A 56 -14.17 5.54 0.06
C ALA A 56 -12.84 5.73 -0.68
N ASP A 57 -12.90 5.71 -2.02
CA ASP A 57 -11.76 5.92 -2.90
C ASP A 57 -10.97 7.18 -2.47
N PRO A 58 -9.69 7.03 -2.05
CA PRO A 58 -8.87 8.16 -1.61
C PRO A 58 -8.82 9.30 -2.63
N ALA A 59 -8.80 8.98 -3.92
CA ALA A 59 -8.79 9.96 -5.00
C ALA A 59 -10.14 10.70 -5.11
N ALA A 60 -11.25 10.01 -4.88
CA ALA A 60 -12.58 10.62 -4.86
C ALA A 60 -12.76 11.55 -3.65
N LEU A 61 -12.33 11.12 -2.46
CA LEU A 61 -12.36 11.95 -1.25
C LEU A 61 -11.47 13.19 -1.41
N PHE A 62 -10.29 13.04 -2.02
CA PHE A 62 -9.39 14.17 -2.26
C PHE A 62 -10.02 15.22 -3.18
N ARG A 63 -10.66 14.80 -4.28
CA ARG A 63 -11.35 15.71 -5.23
C ARG A 63 -12.63 16.33 -4.67
N ALA A 64 -13.29 15.64 -3.74
CA ALA A 64 -14.53 16.13 -3.13
C ALA A 64 -14.30 17.33 -2.22
N ASN A 65 -13.07 17.55 -1.76
CA ASN A 65 -12.71 18.67 -0.87
C ASN A 65 -12.03 19.77 -1.69
N ALA A 66 -12.45 21.03 -1.49
CA ALA A 66 -11.84 22.18 -2.14
C ALA A 66 -10.66 22.74 -1.33
N ASP A 67 -10.76 22.67 0.00
CA ASP A 67 -9.81 23.30 0.92
C ASP A 67 -8.56 22.44 1.11
N SER A 68 -7.39 23.09 1.12
CA SER A 68 -6.11 22.41 1.29
C SER A 68 -6.01 21.66 2.61
N GLU A 69 -6.58 22.20 3.70
CA GLU A 69 -6.59 21.56 5.02
C GLU A 69 -7.39 20.25 5.01
N ASP A 70 -8.54 20.23 4.34
CA ASP A 70 -9.36 19.03 4.19
C ASP A 70 -8.68 17.98 3.33
N LYS A 71 -8.05 18.41 2.23
CA LYS A 71 -7.22 17.52 1.40
C LYS A 71 -6.07 16.90 2.19
N ILE A 72 -5.39 17.68 3.04
CA ILE A 72 -4.32 17.18 3.92
C ILE A 72 -4.89 16.13 4.88
N ARG A 73 -6.03 16.41 5.53
CA ARG A 73 -6.69 15.46 6.44
C ARG A 73 -7.04 14.13 5.76
N VAL A 74 -7.53 14.18 4.53
CA VAL A 74 -7.80 12.97 3.72
C VAL A 74 -6.51 12.18 3.50
N VAL A 75 -5.45 12.82 3.00
CA VAL A 75 -4.17 12.16 2.71
C VAL A 75 -3.57 11.53 3.98
N VAL A 76 -3.54 12.28 5.08
CA VAL A 76 -3.01 11.82 6.37
C VAL A 76 -3.83 10.64 6.89
N GLY A 77 -5.15 10.69 6.83
CA GLY A 77 -6.01 9.58 7.21
C GLY A 77 -5.74 8.31 6.39
N CYS A 78 -5.56 8.45 5.08
CA CYS A 78 -5.20 7.33 4.21
C CYS A 78 -3.80 6.77 4.51
N LEU A 79 -2.82 7.64 4.79
CA LEU A 79 -1.47 7.25 5.21
C LEU A 79 -1.50 6.44 6.51
N VAL A 80 -2.20 6.95 7.53
CA VAL A 80 -2.39 6.28 8.82
C VAL A 80 -3.03 4.91 8.64
N ALA A 81 -4.12 4.81 7.87
CA ALA A 81 -4.77 3.54 7.60
C ALA A 81 -3.85 2.54 6.88
N LYS A 82 -3.00 3.02 5.97
CA LYS A 82 -2.03 2.19 5.24
C LYS A 82 -0.90 1.70 6.16
N LEU A 83 -0.38 2.58 7.02
CA LEU A 83 0.66 2.26 8.01
C LEU A 83 0.14 1.30 9.08
N ALA A 84 -1.02 1.57 9.65
CA ALA A 84 -1.66 0.73 10.65
C ALA A 84 -1.86 -0.70 10.13
N ARG A 85 -2.34 -0.83 8.88
CA ARG A 85 -2.49 -2.13 8.21
C ARG A 85 -1.15 -2.82 7.99
N ALA A 86 -0.13 -2.09 7.54
CA ALA A 86 1.19 -2.67 7.30
C ALA A 86 1.85 -3.17 8.60
N MET A 87 1.65 -2.43 9.69
CA MET A 87 2.22 -2.72 11.00
C MET A 87 1.35 -3.64 11.86
N SER A 88 0.14 -3.98 11.40
CA SER A 88 -0.84 -4.75 12.17
C SER A 88 -1.18 -4.12 13.54
N ILE A 89 -1.30 -2.80 13.57
CA ILE A 89 -1.70 -2.01 14.76
C ILE A 89 -3.01 -1.25 14.49
N ALA A 90 -3.63 -0.66 15.53
CA ALA A 90 -4.81 0.17 15.33
C ALA A 90 -4.42 1.53 14.71
N PRO A 91 -5.28 2.14 13.87
CA PRO A 91 -5.04 3.50 13.35
C PRO A 91 -4.82 4.54 14.45
N ALA A 92 -5.44 4.36 15.62
CA ALA A 92 -5.30 5.25 16.77
C ALA A 92 -3.90 5.19 17.42
N ASP A 93 -3.15 4.11 17.17
CA ASP A 93 -1.79 3.91 17.70
C ASP A 93 -0.72 4.56 16.80
N VAL A 94 -1.12 5.17 15.68
CA VAL A 94 -0.23 5.89 14.77
C VAL A 94 -0.12 7.35 15.20
N GLU A 95 1.01 7.72 15.79
CA GLU A 95 1.38 9.10 16.09
C GLU A 95 1.84 9.84 14.83
N LEU A 96 1.14 10.91 14.47
CA LEU A 96 1.37 11.72 13.27
C LEU A 96 2.67 12.53 13.30
N SER A 97 3.17 12.85 14.50
CA SER A 97 4.40 13.61 14.71
C SER A 97 5.65 12.77 14.48
N LYS A 98 5.53 11.44 14.48
CA LYS A 98 6.65 10.54 14.26
C LYS A 98 6.96 10.42 12.77
N PRO A 99 8.24 10.26 12.41
CA PRO A 99 8.62 10.00 11.04
C PRO A 99 8.17 8.61 10.59
N LEU A 100 7.97 8.44 9.28
CA LEU A 100 7.63 7.14 8.68
C LEU A 100 8.63 6.04 9.04
N SER A 101 9.91 6.38 9.18
CA SER A 101 10.98 5.43 9.56
C SER A 101 10.79 4.82 10.95
N SER A 102 10.08 5.48 11.87
CA SER A 102 9.75 4.92 13.18
C SER A 102 8.74 3.77 13.11
N TYR A 103 7.99 3.66 12.01
CA TYR A 103 7.02 2.59 11.76
C TYR A 103 7.59 1.51 10.85
N GLY A 104 8.90 1.27 10.88
CA GLY A 104 9.54 0.19 10.12
C GLY A 104 9.40 0.32 8.59
N VAL A 105 9.08 1.52 8.09
CA VAL A 105 8.97 1.79 6.66
C VAL A 105 10.36 1.63 6.02
N ASP A 106 10.55 0.52 5.32
CA ASP A 106 11.79 0.15 4.64
C ASP A 106 11.88 0.69 3.21
N SER A 107 12.99 0.41 2.52
CA SER A 107 13.23 0.85 1.15
C SER A 107 12.16 0.37 0.15
N LEU A 108 11.54 -0.80 0.35
CA LEU A 108 10.51 -1.32 -0.54
C LEU A 108 9.15 -0.66 -0.26
N MET A 109 8.78 -0.53 1.01
CA MET A 109 7.56 0.15 1.44
C MET A 109 7.55 1.61 1.00
N VAL A 110 8.70 2.30 1.00
CA VAL A 110 8.80 3.68 0.49
C VAL A 110 8.47 3.75 -0.99
N VAL A 111 9.01 2.83 -1.79
CA VAL A 111 8.74 2.79 -3.24
C VAL A 111 7.26 2.52 -3.49
N GLU A 112 6.66 1.59 -2.74
CA GLU A 112 5.23 1.33 -2.80
C GLU A 112 4.42 2.58 -2.43
N LEU A 113 4.80 3.27 -1.35
CA LEU A 113 4.11 4.48 -0.90
C LEU A 113 4.21 5.61 -1.92
N ARG A 114 5.39 5.84 -2.49
CA ARG A 114 5.61 6.82 -3.55
C ARG A 114 4.72 6.55 -4.76
N ASN A 115 4.65 5.28 -5.18
CA ASN A 115 3.85 4.87 -6.32
C ASN A 115 2.35 5.03 -6.05
N TRP A 116 1.91 4.68 -4.84
CA TRP A 116 0.54 4.88 -4.40
C TRP A 116 0.15 6.36 -4.36
N ILE A 117 0.97 7.23 -3.77
CA ILE A 117 0.73 8.67 -3.73
C ILE A 117 0.61 9.25 -5.13
N ARG A 118 1.52 8.87 -6.03
CA ARG A 118 1.48 9.32 -7.43
C ARG A 118 0.19 8.86 -8.14
N ARG A 119 -0.29 7.65 -7.86
CA ARG A 119 -1.47 7.07 -8.50
C ARG A 119 -2.76 7.68 -7.98
N ASP A 120 -2.90 7.84 -6.68
CA ASP A 120 -4.17 8.18 -6.03
C ASP A 120 -4.34 9.68 -5.80
N PHE A 121 -3.24 10.45 -5.78
CA PHE A 121 -3.27 11.90 -5.57
C PHE A 121 -2.56 12.70 -6.67
N GLU A 122 -2.05 12.05 -7.72
CA GLU A 122 -1.28 12.71 -8.80
C GLU A 122 -0.13 13.60 -8.26
N ALA A 123 0.46 13.22 -7.13
CA ALA A 123 1.52 13.98 -6.47
C ALA A 123 2.87 13.26 -6.60
N PRO A 124 3.74 13.65 -7.55
CA PRO A 124 5.06 13.04 -7.67
C PRO A 124 5.98 13.52 -6.53
N LEU A 125 6.37 12.59 -5.65
CA LEU A 125 7.32 12.81 -4.57
C LEU A 125 8.65 12.09 -4.84
N ALA A 126 9.76 12.65 -4.35
CA ALA A 126 11.03 11.94 -4.30
C ALA A 126 11.05 10.94 -3.14
N VAL A 127 11.87 9.89 -3.25
CA VAL A 127 12.05 8.90 -2.17
C VAL A 127 12.56 9.57 -0.89
N PHE A 128 13.45 10.56 -1.02
CA PHE A 128 13.98 11.33 0.09
C PHE A 128 12.92 12.18 0.80
N ASP A 129 11.90 12.65 0.09
CA ASP A 129 10.79 13.41 0.69
C ASP A 129 9.99 12.54 1.69
N ILE A 130 10.03 11.22 1.51
CA ILE A 130 9.34 10.23 2.33
C ILE A 130 10.28 9.68 3.42
N MET A 131 11.55 9.43 3.09
CA MET A 131 12.54 8.85 4.01
C MET A 131 13.24 9.85 4.90
N GLY A 132 13.19 11.15 4.60
CA GLY A 132 14.01 12.20 5.21
C GLY A 132 13.71 12.53 6.68
N GLY A 133 13.11 11.61 7.45
CA GLY A 133 12.71 11.86 8.84
C GLY A 133 11.53 12.83 8.96
N VAL A 134 10.76 12.99 7.89
CA VAL A 134 9.60 13.89 7.84
C VAL A 134 8.43 13.24 8.58
N ALA A 135 7.75 14.02 9.42
CA ALA A 135 6.55 13.59 10.12
C ALA A 135 5.43 13.23 9.14
N ILE A 136 4.54 12.29 9.52
CA ILE A 136 3.43 11.84 8.67
C ILE A 136 2.55 13.01 8.23
N SER A 137 2.31 13.99 9.11
CA SER A 137 1.54 15.21 8.79
C SER A 137 2.18 16.02 7.66
N ALA A 138 3.51 16.22 7.72
CA ALA A 138 4.25 16.99 6.73
C ALA A 138 4.33 16.27 5.37
N VAL A 139 4.25 14.93 5.34
CA VAL A 139 4.05 14.19 4.09
C VAL A 139 2.69 14.53 3.47
N GLY A 140 1.63 14.62 4.27
CA GLY A 140 0.31 15.03 3.81
C GLY A 140 0.29 16.43 3.18
N GLU A 141 0.95 17.39 3.83
CA GLU A 141 1.16 18.75 3.31
C GLU A 141 1.88 18.73 1.96
N LEU A 142 2.96 17.96 1.86
CA LEU A 142 3.75 17.85 0.64
C LEU A 142 2.95 17.22 -0.52
N VAL A 143 2.13 16.22 -0.23
CA VAL A 143 1.22 15.61 -1.23
C VAL A 143 0.27 16.66 -1.79
N VAL A 144 -0.39 17.45 -0.94
CA VAL A 144 -1.31 18.50 -1.39
C VAL A 144 -0.58 19.59 -2.17
N ALA A 145 0.61 19.99 -1.72
CA ALA A 145 1.41 21.00 -2.41
C ALA A 145 1.91 20.55 -3.80
N ARG A 146 2.10 19.25 -4.01
CA ARG A 146 2.62 18.67 -5.27
C ARG A 146 1.53 18.05 -6.15
N SER A 147 0.31 17.91 -5.66
CA SER A 147 -0.79 17.30 -6.40
C SER A 147 -1.21 18.19 -7.57
N THR A 148 -1.37 17.58 -8.74
CA THR A 148 -2.00 18.23 -9.91
C THR A 148 -3.52 18.02 -9.96
N MET A 149 -4.07 17.30 -8.99
CA MET A 149 -5.48 16.94 -8.93
C MET A 149 -6.30 18.12 -8.40
N LYS A 150 -7.29 18.55 -9.19
CA LYS A 150 -8.22 19.63 -8.82
C LYS A 150 -9.30 19.12 -7.88
#